data_AF-A0A2E4TBJ7-F1
#
_entry.id   AF-A0A2E4TBJ7-F1
#
_cell.length_a   1.000
_cell.length_b   1.000
_cell.length_c   1.000
_cell.angle_alpha   90.00
_cell.angle_beta   90.00
_cell.angle_gamma   90.00
#
_symmetry.space_group_name_H-M   'P 1'
#
loop_
_entity.id
_entity.type
_entity.pdbx_description
1 polymer ?
#
loop_
_entity_poly.entity_id
_entity_poly.type
_entity_poly.pdbx_seq_one_letter_code
_entity_poly.pdbx_strand_id
1 'polypeptide(L)'
;MTWTVETDNYPAETTWSVTNDAGSTVWSGGPYDASGTTYSESICLPYGCYTLTVNDSYGDGICCAYGQGSFEVTSEGTVLVSGGEFGDSTSANFCLEAPSVPGCTDPTATNYNPLATEDDGSCIAAMAGCTDENACNYDASANQEDGSCEYPAPIVTACGTCEVDCNGTCLADADLDGICDACECAGCQDETACNYDATATDPGECFYADSGYNCDGTPLCTEDLNGNGAVEVGDVLLVLAEFGCESGCTTDLTGDGFVAVDDVLILLSVFGMSCQ
;
A
#
# COMPACT_ATOMS: atom_id res chain seq x y z
N MET A 1 -45.07 15.62 -15.63
CA MET A 1 -45.78 16.86 -16.03
C MET A 1 -47.26 16.68 -15.73
N THR A 2 -47.93 17.76 -15.34
CA THR A 2 -49.36 17.79 -15.04
C THR A 2 -50.00 18.94 -15.80
N TRP A 3 -51.08 18.65 -16.51
CA TRP A 3 -51.99 19.62 -17.11
C TRP A 3 -53.15 19.82 -16.15
N THR A 4 -53.52 21.07 -15.92
CA THR A 4 -54.72 21.44 -15.18
C THR A 4 -55.48 22.47 -15.98
N VAL A 5 -56.78 22.29 -16.12
CA VAL A 5 -57.68 23.25 -16.74
C VAL A 5 -58.91 23.43 -15.86
N GLU A 6 -59.23 24.67 -15.55
CA GLU A 6 -60.52 25.09 -15.04
C GLU A 6 -61.36 25.53 -16.24
N THR A 7 -62.47 24.85 -16.48
CA THR A 7 -63.35 25.18 -17.60
C THR A 7 -64.17 26.44 -17.32
N ASP A 8 -64.49 27.15 -18.39
CA ASP A 8 -65.37 28.31 -18.38
C ASP A 8 -66.86 27.87 -18.43
N ASN A 9 -67.79 28.73 -18.91
CA ASN A 9 -69.19 28.30 -19.05
C ASN A 9 -69.43 27.41 -20.28
N TYR A 10 -68.49 27.35 -21.24
CA TYR A 10 -68.60 26.59 -22.48
C TYR A 10 -67.47 25.55 -22.66
N PRO A 11 -67.37 24.57 -21.73
CA PRO A 11 -66.27 23.59 -21.68
C PRO A 11 -66.09 22.74 -22.94
N ALA A 12 -67.15 22.59 -23.75
CA ALA A 12 -67.14 21.76 -24.96
C ALA A 12 -66.31 22.36 -26.10
N GLU A 13 -65.90 23.62 -25.97
CA GLU A 13 -65.19 24.39 -26.99
C GLU A 13 -63.68 24.33 -26.79
N THR A 14 -63.24 24.01 -25.56
CA THR A 14 -61.84 23.94 -25.17
C THR A 14 -61.22 22.59 -25.55
N THR A 15 -60.19 22.61 -26.39
CA THR A 15 -59.31 21.47 -26.65
C THR A 15 -57.86 21.88 -26.54
N TRP A 16 -56.97 20.94 -26.27
CA TRP A 16 -55.54 21.24 -26.21
C TRP A 16 -54.71 20.10 -26.76
N SER A 17 -53.51 20.44 -27.23
CA SER A 17 -52.51 19.47 -27.66
C SER A 17 -51.10 19.93 -27.30
N VAL A 18 -50.21 18.98 -27.07
CA VAL A 18 -48.80 19.18 -26.82
C VAL A 18 -48.03 18.51 -27.97
N THR A 19 -47.19 19.28 -28.65
CA THR A 19 -46.33 18.81 -29.74
C THR A 19 -44.86 18.86 -29.32
N ASN A 20 -44.07 17.89 -29.78
CA ASN A 20 -42.62 17.91 -29.60
C ASN A 20 -41.93 18.74 -30.70
N ASP A 21 -40.62 18.95 -30.59
CA ASP A 21 -39.82 19.70 -31.59
C ASP A 21 -39.87 19.11 -33.02
N ALA A 22 -40.23 17.84 -33.17
CA ALA A 22 -40.46 17.21 -34.48
C ALA A 22 -41.84 17.53 -35.07
N GLY A 23 -42.67 18.32 -34.37
CA GLY A 23 -44.03 18.69 -34.76
C GLY A 23 -45.07 17.58 -34.53
N SER A 24 -44.71 16.49 -33.85
CA SER A 24 -45.63 15.38 -33.56
C SER A 24 -46.41 15.67 -32.29
N THR A 25 -47.73 15.49 -32.32
CA THR A 25 -48.58 15.52 -31.13
C THR A 25 -48.25 14.32 -30.24
N VAL A 26 -47.87 14.59 -28.99
CA VAL A 26 -47.50 13.58 -27.99
C VAL A 26 -48.52 13.47 -26.86
N TRP A 27 -49.39 14.47 -26.70
CA TRP A 27 -50.46 14.49 -25.72
C TRP A 27 -51.56 15.45 -26.15
N SER A 28 -52.81 15.17 -25.81
CA SER A 28 -53.95 16.01 -26.16
C SER A 28 -55.17 15.67 -25.31
N GLY A 29 -56.08 16.62 -25.16
CA GLY A 29 -57.31 16.43 -24.39
C GLY A 29 -58.40 17.44 -24.74
N GLY A 30 -59.51 17.32 -24.01
CA GLY A 30 -60.79 17.93 -24.36
C GLY A 30 -61.48 17.21 -25.54
N PRO A 31 -62.67 17.67 -25.95
CA PRO A 31 -63.49 18.70 -25.28
C PRO A 31 -64.03 18.23 -23.92
N TYR A 32 -64.52 19.17 -23.10
CA TYR A 32 -65.00 18.90 -21.74
C TYR A 32 -66.53 19.10 -21.62
N ASP A 33 -67.14 18.46 -20.62
CA ASP A 33 -68.60 18.40 -20.50
C ASP A 33 -69.20 19.25 -19.36
N ALA A 34 -68.40 19.60 -18.35
CA ALA A 34 -68.87 20.35 -17.17
C ALA A 34 -68.21 21.72 -17.07
N SER A 35 -69.03 22.75 -16.87
CA SER A 35 -68.59 24.15 -16.71
C SER A 35 -68.07 24.42 -15.31
N GLY A 36 -67.18 25.40 -15.17
CA GLY A 36 -66.60 25.81 -13.88
C GLY A 36 -65.95 24.65 -13.11
N THR A 37 -65.43 23.66 -13.83
CA THR A 37 -64.91 22.41 -13.28
C THR A 37 -63.43 22.29 -13.58
N THR A 38 -62.65 21.90 -12.58
CA THR A 38 -61.22 21.64 -12.75
C THR A 38 -60.99 20.20 -13.19
N TYR A 39 -60.34 20.04 -14.33
CA TYR A 39 -59.79 18.78 -14.82
C TYR A 39 -58.28 18.80 -14.66
N SER A 40 -57.71 17.67 -14.21
CA SER A 40 -56.26 17.53 -14.08
C SER A 40 -55.83 16.16 -14.56
N GLU A 41 -54.81 16.14 -15.42
CA GLU A 41 -54.24 14.94 -16.00
C GLU A 41 -52.73 15.01 -15.92
N SER A 42 -52.08 13.85 -15.80
CA SER A 42 -50.62 13.77 -15.70
C SER A 42 -50.06 12.77 -16.69
N ILE A 43 -48.95 13.13 -17.30
CA ILE A 43 -48.20 12.29 -18.22
C ILE A 43 -46.69 12.41 -17.95
N CYS A 44 -45.98 11.32 -18.24
CA CYS A 44 -44.52 11.32 -18.28
C CYS A 44 -44.08 11.52 -19.73
N LEU A 45 -43.61 12.72 -20.06
CA LEU A 45 -42.94 13.01 -21.32
C LEU A 45 -41.42 12.95 -21.10
N PRO A 46 -40.63 12.53 -22.11
CA PRO A 46 -39.18 12.67 -22.08
C PRO A 46 -38.74 14.12 -21.81
N TYR A 47 -37.51 14.30 -21.34
CA TYR A 47 -36.90 15.64 -21.27
C TYR A 47 -36.74 16.21 -22.67
N GLY A 48 -37.01 17.50 -22.82
CA GLY A 48 -37.05 18.19 -24.10
C GLY A 48 -38.05 19.34 -24.12
N CYS A 49 -38.07 20.07 -25.23
CA CYS A 49 -38.98 21.19 -25.43
C CYS A 49 -40.25 20.76 -26.18
N TYR A 50 -41.33 21.42 -25.80
CA TYR A 50 -42.68 21.14 -26.25
C TYR A 50 -43.44 22.43 -26.48
N THR A 51 -44.42 22.37 -27.39
CA THR A 51 -45.38 23.45 -27.61
C THR A 51 -46.74 23.00 -27.12
N LEU A 52 -47.29 23.69 -26.12
CA LEU A 52 -48.70 23.58 -25.77
C LEU A 52 -49.50 24.45 -26.74
N THR A 53 -50.57 23.91 -27.30
CA THR A 53 -51.59 24.66 -28.04
C THR A 53 -52.93 24.42 -27.39
N VAL A 54 -53.62 25.49 -27.00
CA VAL A 54 -54.98 25.47 -26.47
C VAL A 54 -55.87 26.17 -27.50
N ASN A 55 -56.99 25.55 -27.83
CA ASN A 55 -57.93 26.04 -28.82
C ASN A 55 -59.30 26.22 -28.18
N ASP A 56 -59.97 27.27 -28.60
CA ASP A 56 -61.37 27.53 -28.33
C ASP A 56 -62.11 27.70 -29.66
N SER A 57 -63.16 26.90 -29.87
CA SER A 57 -63.82 26.84 -31.18
C SER A 57 -64.73 28.04 -31.50
N TYR A 58 -65.10 28.86 -30.50
CA TYR A 58 -65.96 30.04 -30.66
C TYR A 58 -65.19 31.36 -30.62
N GLY A 59 -63.94 31.32 -30.14
CA GLY A 59 -62.99 32.41 -30.27
C GLY A 59 -63.07 33.47 -29.19
N ASP A 60 -63.82 33.21 -28.12
CA ASP A 60 -63.90 34.06 -26.93
C ASP A 60 -62.94 33.63 -25.81
N GLY A 61 -62.21 32.52 -26.02
CA GLY A 61 -61.28 31.94 -25.08
C GLY A 61 -61.98 31.41 -23.83
N ILE A 62 -61.20 31.02 -22.83
CA ILE A 62 -61.77 30.42 -21.60
C ILE A 62 -61.92 31.44 -20.46
N CYS A 63 -61.52 32.70 -20.65
CA CYS A 63 -61.69 33.78 -19.68
C CYS A 63 -61.90 35.14 -20.38
N CYS A 64 -62.67 36.10 -19.85
CA CYS A 64 -63.33 36.15 -18.54
C CYS A 64 -64.81 36.59 -18.61
N ALA A 65 -65.28 37.02 -19.79
CA ALA A 65 -66.65 37.52 -19.98
C ALA A 65 -67.69 36.41 -19.94
N TYR A 66 -67.29 35.18 -20.31
CA TYR A 66 -68.16 34.01 -20.45
C TYR A 66 -67.76 32.87 -19.51
N GLY A 67 -67.02 33.16 -18.44
CA GLY A 67 -66.59 32.17 -17.44
C GLY A 67 -65.21 32.53 -16.92
N GLN A 68 -64.81 32.03 -15.76
CA GLN A 68 -63.46 32.23 -15.21
C GLN A 68 -62.63 30.96 -15.38
N GLY A 69 -62.44 30.53 -16.62
CA GLY A 69 -61.58 29.40 -16.93
C GLY A 69 -60.11 29.79 -16.94
N SER A 70 -59.25 28.79 -16.74
CA SER A 70 -57.80 28.95 -16.79
C SER A 70 -57.13 27.61 -17.08
N PHE A 71 -55.87 27.64 -17.50
CA PHE A 71 -55.07 26.44 -17.64
C PHE A 71 -53.65 26.65 -17.10
N GLU A 72 -53.05 25.55 -16.67
CA GLU A 72 -51.70 25.51 -16.16
C GLU A 72 -51.02 24.17 -16.50
N VAL A 73 -49.74 24.26 -16.88
CA VAL A 73 -48.82 23.13 -16.98
C VAL A 73 -47.80 23.23 -15.85
N THR A 74 -47.67 22.16 -15.06
CA THR A 74 -46.66 22.06 -14.00
C THR A 74 -45.76 20.85 -14.19
N SER A 75 -44.52 20.95 -13.70
CA SER A 75 -43.60 19.82 -13.53
C SER A 75 -42.81 19.99 -12.24
N GLU A 76 -42.74 18.95 -11.41
CA GLU A 76 -42.04 18.95 -10.11
C GLU A 76 -42.40 20.16 -9.21
N GLY A 77 -43.65 20.62 -9.28
CA GLY A 77 -44.15 21.78 -8.51
C GLY A 77 -43.81 23.15 -9.10
N THR A 78 -43.12 23.22 -10.24
CA THR A 78 -42.86 24.46 -10.97
C THR A 78 -43.89 24.66 -12.08
N VAL A 79 -44.46 25.87 -12.17
CA VAL A 79 -45.36 26.28 -13.27
C VAL A 79 -44.53 26.58 -14.50
N LEU A 80 -44.77 25.83 -15.58
CA LEU A 80 -44.06 25.99 -16.85
C LEU A 80 -44.84 26.89 -17.82
N VAL A 81 -46.16 26.78 -17.83
CA VAL A 81 -47.06 27.59 -18.65
C VAL A 81 -48.35 27.82 -17.88
N SER A 82 -48.93 29.02 -17.99
CA SER A 82 -50.28 29.32 -17.50
C SER A 82 -50.99 30.29 -18.45
N GLY A 83 -52.32 30.21 -18.55
CA GLY A 83 -53.10 31.12 -19.38
C GLY A 83 -54.61 30.97 -19.20
N GLY A 84 -55.37 31.75 -19.96
CA GLY A 84 -56.85 31.67 -19.94
C GLY A 84 -57.52 32.71 -20.85
N GLU A 85 -56.96 33.91 -20.95
CA GLU A 85 -57.44 34.94 -21.87
C GLU A 85 -56.78 34.80 -23.26
N PHE A 86 -57.55 34.33 -24.25
CA PHE A 86 -57.14 34.24 -25.65
C PHE A 86 -58.37 34.30 -26.57
N GLY A 87 -58.18 34.33 -27.90
CA GLY A 87 -59.27 34.26 -28.87
C GLY A 87 -59.55 32.81 -29.29
N ASP A 88 -59.35 32.51 -30.57
CA ASP A 88 -59.52 31.14 -31.10
C ASP A 88 -58.47 30.14 -30.60
N SER A 89 -57.24 30.61 -30.32
CA SER A 89 -56.16 29.75 -29.84
C SER A 89 -55.06 30.53 -29.13
N THR A 90 -54.29 29.81 -28.32
CA THR A 90 -53.03 30.28 -27.76
C THR A 90 -51.99 29.16 -27.81
N SER A 91 -50.72 29.54 -27.92
CA SER A 91 -49.61 28.58 -27.87
C SER A 91 -48.48 29.11 -27.01
N ALA A 92 -47.83 28.19 -26.30
CA ALA A 92 -46.70 28.49 -25.44
C ALA A 92 -45.69 27.36 -25.45
N ASN A 93 -44.42 27.72 -25.53
CA ASN A 93 -43.31 26.78 -25.47
C ASN A 93 -42.91 26.56 -24.02
N PHE A 94 -42.63 25.31 -23.67
CA PHE A 94 -42.03 24.93 -22.39
C PHE A 94 -41.04 23.80 -22.59
N CYS A 95 -40.08 23.68 -21.66
CA CYS A 95 -39.11 22.59 -21.68
C CYS A 95 -39.17 21.82 -20.37
N LEU A 96 -39.05 20.50 -20.47
CA LEU A 96 -38.85 19.61 -19.35
C LEU A 96 -37.35 19.36 -19.22
N GLU A 97 -36.75 19.94 -18.17
CA GLU A 97 -35.34 19.77 -17.88
C GLU A 97 -35.11 18.50 -17.06
N ALA A 98 -33.97 17.86 -17.28
CA ALA A 98 -33.54 16.76 -16.42
C ALA A 98 -33.16 17.30 -15.02
N PRO A 99 -33.40 16.54 -13.94
CA PRO A 99 -32.97 16.95 -12.62
C PRO A 99 -31.44 17.11 -12.57
N SER A 100 -30.98 18.25 -12.06
CA SER A 100 -29.58 18.45 -11.72
C SER A 100 -29.25 17.60 -10.49
N VAL A 101 -28.23 16.76 -10.58
CA VAL A 101 -27.68 15.98 -9.47
C VAL A 101 -26.30 16.57 -9.17
N PRO A 102 -26.17 17.44 -8.16
CA PRO A 102 -24.88 17.99 -7.76
C PRO A 102 -23.96 16.89 -7.22
N GLY A 103 -22.68 16.94 -7.58
CA GLY A 103 -21.63 16.10 -7.02
C GLY A 103 -20.38 16.10 -7.89
N CYS A 104 -19.32 15.41 -7.44
CA CYS A 104 -18.09 15.35 -8.22
C CYS A 104 -18.27 14.59 -9.55
N THR A 105 -18.03 15.29 -10.67
CA THR A 105 -18.11 14.73 -12.03
C THR A 105 -16.77 14.23 -12.58
N ASP A 106 -15.66 14.42 -11.84
CA ASP A 106 -14.33 13.99 -12.27
C ASP A 106 -14.11 12.49 -11.97
N PRO A 107 -13.97 11.62 -12.99
CA PRO A 107 -13.78 10.19 -12.80
C PRO A 107 -12.43 9.82 -12.14
N THR A 108 -11.50 10.76 -12.02
CA THR A 108 -10.20 10.55 -11.36
C THR A 108 -10.22 10.95 -9.88
N ALA A 109 -11.29 11.60 -9.40
CA ALA A 109 -11.44 11.98 -8.01
C ALA A 109 -11.85 10.79 -7.14
N THR A 110 -11.44 10.80 -5.86
CA THR A 110 -11.76 9.71 -4.92
C THR A 110 -13.23 9.65 -4.53
N ASN A 111 -13.95 10.76 -4.70
CA ASN A 111 -15.39 10.88 -4.44
C ASN A 111 -16.22 11.08 -5.72
N TYR A 112 -15.73 10.59 -6.87
CA TYR A 112 -16.48 10.57 -8.13
C TYR A 112 -17.89 10.00 -7.93
N ASN A 113 -18.91 10.74 -8.37
CA ASN A 113 -20.30 10.30 -8.36
C ASN A 113 -20.79 10.09 -9.80
N PRO A 114 -20.99 8.84 -10.27
CA PRO A 114 -21.44 8.57 -11.63
C PRO A 114 -22.87 9.02 -11.93
N LEU A 115 -23.64 9.42 -10.91
CA LEU A 115 -24.97 10.00 -11.07
C LEU A 115 -24.95 11.53 -11.09
N ALA A 116 -23.83 12.18 -10.78
CA ALA A 116 -23.73 13.63 -10.81
C ALA A 116 -23.85 14.14 -12.24
N THR A 117 -24.74 15.10 -12.45
CA THR A 117 -24.94 15.78 -13.74
C THR A 117 -24.39 17.21 -13.73
N GLU A 118 -23.96 17.70 -12.56
CA GLU A 118 -23.38 19.02 -12.37
C GLU A 118 -22.27 18.96 -11.31
N ASP A 119 -21.10 19.54 -11.60
CA ASP A 119 -19.99 19.64 -10.65
C ASP A 119 -20.29 20.70 -9.59
N ASP A 120 -20.33 20.27 -8.33
CA ASP A 120 -20.56 21.13 -7.17
C ASP A 120 -19.25 21.61 -6.51
N GLY A 121 -18.09 21.27 -7.08
CA GLY A 121 -16.78 21.61 -6.55
C GLY A 121 -16.35 20.73 -5.37
N SER A 122 -17.07 19.63 -5.10
CA SER A 122 -16.72 18.69 -4.03
C SER A 122 -15.57 17.74 -4.38
N CYS A 123 -15.07 17.72 -5.62
CA CYS A 123 -14.06 16.76 -6.07
C CYS A 123 -12.79 16.76 -5.19
N ILE A 124 -12.44 15.58 -4.70
CA ILE A 124 -11.22 15.30 -3.94
C ILE A 124 -10.23 14.65 -4.89
N ALA A 125 -9.16 15.37 -5.24
CA ALA A 125 -8.11 14.85 -6.10
C ALA A 125 -7.51 13.57 -5.50
N ALA A 126 -7.34 12.54 -6.32
CA ALA A 126 -6.62 11.34 -5.93
C ALA A 126 -5.11 11.68 -5.82
N MET A 127 -4.59 11.61 -4.60
CA MET A 127 -3.17 11.69 -4.29
C MET A 127 -2.73 10.26 -4.03
N ALA A 128 -2.12 9.64 -5.05
CA ALA A 128 -1.62 8.28 -4.98
C ALA A 128 -0.30 8.25 -4.20
N GLY A 129 -0.16 7.29 -3.29
CA GLY A 129 1.06 7.04 -2.52
C GLY A 129 0.78 6.03 -1.40
N CYS A 130 1.78 5.77 -0.56
CA CYS A 130 1.62 4.87 0.57
C CYS A 130 0.81 5.52 1.70
N THR A 131 -0.31 4.91 2.06
CA THR A 131 -1.26 5.40 3.08
C THR A 131 -1.10 4.71 4.44
N ASP A 132 -0.24 3.69 4.54
CA ASP A 132 0.05 2.98 5.79
C ASP A 132 1.09 3.73 6.64
N GLU A 133 0.71 4.17 7.83
CA GLU A 133 1.58 4.90 8.77
C GLU A 133 2.78 4.08 9.28
N ASN A 134 2.75 2.75 9.10
CA ASN A 134 3.85 1.86 9.50
C ASN A 134 4.85 1.59 8.37
N ALA A 135 4.61 2.10 7.16
CA ALA A 135 5.51 1.94 6.03
C ALA A 135 6.64 2.98 6.03
N CYS A 136 7.78 2.62 5.46
CA CYS A 136 8.98 3.44 5.37
C CYS A 136 8.83 4.67 4.48
N ASN A 137 7.92 4.62 3.53
CA ASN A 137 7.60 5.68 2.59
C ASN A 137 6.16 6.19 2.75
N TYR A 138 5.61 6.11 3.97
CA TYR A 138 4.32 6.70 4.29
C TYR A 138 4.21 8.16 3.81
N ASP A 139 3.16 8.47 3.06
CA ASP A 139 2.85 9.81 2.56
C ASP A 139 1.55 10.31 3.20
N ALA A 140 1.67 11.25 4.14
CA ALA A 140 0.52 11.85 4.81
C ALA A 140 -0.39 12.68 3.87
N SER A 141 0.06 13.00 2.65
CA SER A 141 -0.76 13.64 1.63
C SER A 141 -1.50 12.64 0.75
N ALA A 142 -1.09 11.37 0.73
CA ALA A 142 -1.78 10.35 -0.04
C ALA A 142 -3.18 10.08 0.55
N ASN A 143 -4.17 10.00 -0.33
CA ASN A 143 -5.55 9.62 0.00
C ASN A 143 -6.04 8.42 -0.82
N GLN A 144 -5.13 7.81 -1.58
CA GLN A 144 -5.37 6.63 -2.39
C GLN A 144 -4.12 5.74 -2.34
N GLU A 145 -4.29 4.52 -1.85
CA GLU A 145 -3.23 3.53 -1.83
C GLU A 145 -2.89 3.07 -3.25
N ASP A 146 -1.62 3.23 -3.65
CA ASP A 146 -1.13 2.84 -4.97
C ASP A 146 -0.25 1.57 -4.96
N GLY A 147 -0.07 0.97 -3.78
CA GLY A 147 0.76 -0.22 -3.59
C GLY A 147 2.26 0.08 -3.59
N SER A 148 2.65 1.36 -3.43
CA SER A 148 4.04 1.76 -3.30
C SER A 148 4.63 1.52 -1.91
N CYS A 149 3.83 1.14 -0.90
CA CYS A 149 4.32 0.95 0.47
C CYS A 149 5.54 0.02 0.56
N GLU A 150 6.64 0.56 1.08
CA GLU A 150 7.88 -0.14 1.37
C GLU A 150 7.96 -0.38 2.88
N TYR A 151 8.30 -1.61 3.26
CA TYR A 151 8.48 -2.00 4.66
C TYR A 151 9.93 -2.41 4.91
N PRO A 152 10.41 -2.37 6.17
CA PRO A 152 11.77 -2.80 6.48
C PRO A 152 11.98 -4.23 6.02
N ALA A 153 12.98 -4.44 5.16
CA ALA A 153 13.37 -5.77 4.75
C ALA A 153 14.18 -6.44 5.88
N PRO A 154 13.81 -7.65 6.33
CA PRO A 154 14.59 -8.34 7.33
C PRO A 154 15.98 -8.71 6.77
N ILE A 155 17.01 -8.58 7.60
CA ILE A 155 18.37 -9.00 7.24
C ILE A 155 18.50 -10.49 7.56
N VAL A 156 18.83 -11.31 6.56
CA VAL A 156 19.07 -12.74 6.76
C VAL A 156 20.57 -13.00 6.69
N THR A 157 21.14 -13.50 7.78
CA THR A 157 22.54 -13.94 7.88
C THR A 157 22.62 -15.46 8.01
N ALA A 158 23.84 -15.99 8.11
CA ALA A 158 24.02 -17.41 8.44
C ALA A 158 23.58 -17.76 9.86
N CYS A 159 23.47 -16.76 10.74
CA CYS A 159 23.22 -16.91 12.17
C CYS A 159 21.76 -16.65 12.54
N GLY A 160 21.02 -15.90 11.71
CA GLY A 160 19.57 -15.84 11.80
C GLY A 160 18.95 -14.77 10.91
N THR A 161 17.77 -14.29 11.34
CA THR A 161 16.98 -13.29 10.61
C THR A 161 16.65 -12.15 11.56
N CYS A 162 16.95 -10.92 11.13
CA CYS A 162 16.84 -9.73 11.96
C CYS A 162 15.74 -8.79 11.55
N GLU A 163 15.15 -8.20 12.58
CA GLU A 163 14.20 -7.12 12.45
C GLU A 163 14.94 -5.79 12.53
N VAL A 164 14.77 -4.99 11.49
CA VAL A 164 15.38 -3.67 11.36
C VAL A 164 14.31 -2.63 11.12
N ASP A 165 14.65 -1.36 11.36
CA ASP A 165 13.82 -0.22 10.99
C ASP A 165 13.97 0.14 9.50
N CYS A 166 13.27 1.17 9.07
CA CYS A 166 13.29 1.67 7.69
C CYS A 166 14.64 2.20 7.20
N ASN A 167 15.57 2.47 8.11
CA ASN A 167 16.94 2.87 7.78
C ASN A 167 17.91 1.68 7.83
N GLY A 168 17.41 0.46 8.09
CA GLY A 168 18.22 -0.73 8.31
C GLY A 168 18.88 -0.76 9.69
N THR A 169 18.46 0.09 10.63
CA THR A 169 18.96 0.10 12.00
C THR A 169 18.35 -1.06 12.77
N CYS A 170 19.15 -1.68 13.64
CA CYS A 170 18.65 -2.75 14.46
C CYS A 170 17.56 -2.31 15.45
N LEU A 171 16.50 -3.12 15.61
CA LEU A 171 15.46 -2.91 16.63
C LEU A 171 15.78 -3.56 17.98
N ALA A 172 16.64 -4.59 17.99
CA ALA A 172 17.06 -5.34 19.17
C ALA A 172 18.57 -5.62 19.10
N ASP A 173 19.34 -4.82 19.83
CA ASP A 173 20.79 -4.85 19.93
C ASP A 173 21.15 -4.66 21.42
N ALA A 174 21.49 -5.75 22.09
CA ALA A 174 21.68 -5.81 23.53
C ALA A 174 23.04 -5.25 23.98
N ASP A 175 24.08 -5.38 23.16
CA ASP A 175 25.46 -5.02 23.49
C ASP A 175 25.96 -3.72 22.80
N LEU A 176 25.15 -3.18 21.89
CA LEU A 176 25.32 -1.92 21.16
C LEU A 176 26.48 -1.92 20.17
N ASP A 177 26.80 -3.06 19.58
CA ASP A 177 27.84 -3.19 18.55
C ASP A 177 27.31 -2.87 17.12
N GLY A 178 26.00 -2.72 16.97
CA GLY A 178 25.32 -2.41 15.71
C GLY A 178 24.87 -3.62 14.90
N ILE A 179 25.04 -4.83 15.43
CA ILE A 179 24.51 -6.10 14.91
C ILE A 179 23.30 -6.46 15.75
N CYS A 180 22.24 -6.93 15.08
CA CYS A 180 21.05 -7.35 15.79
C CYS A 180 21.25 -8.69 16.48
N ASP A 181 20.72 -8.83 17.70
CA ASP A 181 20.79 -10.04 18.53
C ASP A 181 20.44 -11.31 17.73
N ALA A 182 19.41 -11.24 16.89
CA ALA A 182 18.93 -12.36 16.08
C ALA A 182 19.84 -12.74 14.89
N CYS A 183 20.82 -11.90 14.54
CA CYS A 183 21.81 -12.11 13.48
C CYS A 183 23.20 -12.31 14.05
N GLU A 184 23.35 -12.18 15.36
CA GLU A 184 24.61 -12.41 16.02
C GLU A 184 24.98 -13.89 15.97
N CYS A 185 26.24 -14.13 15.65
CA CYS A 185 26.83 -15.45 15.70
C CYS A 185 27.48 -15.60 17.06
N ALA A 186 26.86 -16.35 17.97
CA ALA A 186 27.49 -16.68 19.24
C ALA A 186 28.66 -17.64 19.01
N GLY A 187 29.86 -17.25 19.41
CA GLY A 187 31.06 -18.07 19.22
C GLY A 187 32.29 -17.52 19.92
N CYS A 188 33.35 -18.31 20.00
CA CYS A 188 34.57 -17.87 20.66
C CYS A 188 35.29 -16.82 19.80
N GLN A 189 35.49 -15.61 20.34
CA GLN A 189 36.16 -14.51 19.65
C GLN A 189 37.68 -14.43 19.94
N ASP A 190 38.21 -15.33 20.77
CA ASP A 190 39.63 -15.39 21.12
C ASP A 190 40.41 -16.21 20.08
N GLU A 191 41.29 -15.56 19.31
CA GLU A 191 42.12 -16.20 18.28
C GLU A 191 43.04 -17.31 18.81
N THR A 192 43.28 -17.38 20.12
CA THR A 192 44.11 -18.42 20.75
C THR A 192 43.30 -19.64 21.20
N ALA A 193 41.97 -19.56 21.16
CA ALA A 193 41.11 -20.67 21.51
C ALA A 193 40.98 -21.68 20.37
N CYS A 194 40.72 -22.93 20.74
CA CYS A 194 40.62 -24.04 19.83
C CYS A 194 39.33 -24.05 18.99
N ASN A 195 38.29 -23.39 19.48
CA ASN A 195 37.05 -23.15 18.75
C ASN A 195 36.89 -21.69 18.35
N TYR A 196 37.98 -20.97 18.12
CA TYR A 196 37.91 -19.63 17.57
C TYR A 196 37.05 -19.62 16.31
N ASP A 197 36.05 -18.74 16.30
CA ASP A 197 35.16 -18.50 15.17
C ASP A 197 35.29 -17.05 14.73
N ALA A 198 35.98 -16.82 13.61
CA ALA A 198 36.16 -15.49 13.04
C ALA A 198 34.85 -14.85 12.55
N THR A 199 33.75 -15.60 12.52
CA THR A 199 32.41 -15.09 12.20
C THR A 199 31.59 -14.76 13.44
N ALA A 200 32.10 -15.06 14.64
CA ALA A 200 31.42 -14.74 15.88
C ALA A 200 31.32 -13.23 16.08
N THR A 201 30.11 -12.77 16.38
CA THR A 201 29.82 -11.36 16.69
C THR A 201 29.36 -11.21 18.13
N ASP A 202 28.84 -12.28 18.75
CA ASP A 202 28.44 -12.32 20.17
C ASP A 202 29.37 -13.29 20.96
N PRO A 203 29.84 -12.92 22.17
CA PRO A 203 30.74 -13.77 22.95
C PRO A 203 30.14 -15.13 23.32
N GLY A 204 30.70 -16.18 22.74
CA GLY A 204 30.42 -17.57 23.10
C GLY A 204 31.47 -18.19 24.02
N GLU A 205 31.22 -19.43 24.43
CA GLU A 205 32.15 -20.22 25.23
C GLU A 205 33.42 -20.54 24.41
N CYS A 206 34.59 -20.23 24.98
CA CYS A 206 35.89 -20.59 24.43
C CYS A 206 36.46 -21.82 25.14
N PHE A 207 37.01 -22.76 24.38
CA PHE A 207 37.86 -23.81 24.95
C PHE A 207 39.28 -23.73 24.42
N TYR A 208 40.22 -24.06 25.28
CA TYR A 208 41.65 -23.95 25.03
C TYR A 208 42.28 -25.33 25.15
N ALA A 209 43.40 -25.51 24.47
CA ALA A 209 44.20 -26.70 24.64
C ALA A 209 44.80 -26.74 26.05
N ASP A 210 44.89 -27.95 26.62
CA ASP A 210 45.62 -28.15 27.86
C ASP A 210 47.10 -27.80 27.67
N SER A 211 47.76 -27.38 28.76
CA SER A 211 49.20 -27.05 28.72
C SER A 211 50.02 -28.22 28.15
N GLY A 212 50.73 -27.97 27.04
CA GLY A 212 51.54 -28.98 26.35
C GLY A 212 50.78 -29.80 25.29
N TYR A 213 49.55 -29.43 24.96
CA TYR A 213 48.72 -30.06 23.93
C TYR A 213 48.26 -29.04 22.89
N ASN A 214 47.96 -29.51 21.69
CA ASN A 214 47.28 -28.78 20.64
C ASN A 214 45.75 -28.88 20.82
N CYS A 215 45.00 -28.26 19.90
CA CYS A 215 43.55 -28.19 19.98
C CYS A 215 42.78 -29.46 19.62
N ASP A 216 43.43 -30.44 18.98
CA ASP A 216 42.83 -31.76 18.73
C ASP A 216 43.21 -32.79 19.82
N GLY A 217 43.97 -32.35 20.83
CA GLY A 217 44.38 -33.15 21.98
C GLY A 217 45.65 -33.96 21.76
N THR A 218 46.37 -33.78 20.64
CA THR A 218 47.75 -34.27 20.52
C THR A 218 48.73 -33.39 21.29
N PRO A 219 49.86 -33.94 21.75
CA PRO A 219 50.88 -33.17 22.44
C PRO A 219 51.56 -32.15 21.50
N LEU A 220 51.85 -30.94 21.99
CA LEU A 220 52.56 -29.88 21.26
C LEU A 220 53.98 -30.26 20.83
N CYS A 221 54.54 -31.33 21.41
CA CYS A 221 55.85 -31.91 21.11
C CYS A 221 56.90 -30.89 20.66
N THR A 222 57.37 -30.04 21.58
CA THR A 222 58.45 -29.09 21.29
C THR A 222 59.75 -29.77 20.86
N GLU A 223 59.83 -31.09 21.05
CA GLU A 223 60.96 -31.97 20.75
C GLU A 223 60.87 -32.68 19.38
N ASP A 224 59.86 -32.38 18.54
CA ASP A 224 59.93 -32.69 17.09
C ASP A 224 60.79 -31.63 16.40
N LEU A 225 62.10 -31.89 16.38
CA LEU A 225 63.11 -30.95 15.93
C LEU A 225 63.22 -30.88 14.41
N ASN A 226 62.71 -31.89 13.71
CA ASN A 226 62.74 -31.93 12.24
C ASN A 226 61.38 -31.55 11.60
N GLY A 227 60.32 -31.40 12.40
CA GLY A 227 59.01 -30.89 12.01
C GLY A 227 58.21 -31.88 11.18
N ASN A 228 58.43 -33.19 11.34
CA ASN A 228 57.72 -34.23 10.58
C ASN A 228 56.47 -34.79 11.27
N GLY A 229 56.13 -34.25 12.44
CA GLY A 229 54.95 -34.60 13.23
C GLY A 229 55.15 -35.83 14.11
N ALA A 230 56.38 -36.18 14.48
CA ALA A 230 56.66 -37.24 15.46
C ALA A 230 58.00 -37.01 16.16
N VAL A 231 58.08 -37.36 17.44
CA VAL A 231 59.38 -37.44 18.14
C VAL A 231 59.96 -38.83 17.90
N GLU A 232 60.88 -38.95 16.95
CA GLU A 232 61.44 -40.23 16.54
C GLU A 232 62.97 -40.22 16.47
N VAL A 233 63.54 -41.25 15.85
CA VAL A 233 65.00 -41.37 15.74
C VAL A 233 65.59 -40.17 14.99
N GLY A 234 64.84 -39.56 14.06
CA GLY A 234 65.25 -38.33 13.38
C GLY A 234 65.60 -37.21 14.36
N ASP A 235 64.76 -36.98 15.37
CA ASP A 235 64.94 -35.90 16.36
C ASP A 235 66.03 -36.23 17.36
N VAL A 236 66.13 -37.49 17.78
CA VAL A 236 67.27 -37.97 18.60
C VAL A 236 68.59 -37.68 17.88
N LEU A 237 68.64 -37.90 16.56
CA LEU A 237 69.84 -37.66 15.77
C LEU A 237 70.18 -36.18 15.65
N LEU A 238 69.19 -35.27 15.71
CA LEU A 238 69.43 -33.83 15.73
C LEU A 238 70.06 -33.36 17.04
N VAL A 239 69.54 -33.80 18.20
CA VAL A 239 70.18 -33.51 19.51
C VAL A 239 71.58 -34.10 19.57
N LEU A 240 71.76 -35.33 19.08
CA LEU A 240 73.07 -35.99 19.07
C LEU A 240 74.06 -35.33 18.10
N ALA A 241 73.59 -34.68 17.03
CA ALA A 241 74.45 -33.97 16.10
C ALA A 241 75.12 -32.74 16.72
N GLU A 242 74.48 -32.13 17.72
CA GLU A 242 75.02 -30.99 18.47
C GLU A 242 75.52 -31.37 19.87
N PHE A 243 75.55 -32.66 20.22
CA PHE A 243 75.96 -33.11 21.56
C PHE A 243 77.36 -32.61 21.96
N GLY A 244 77.44 -31.93 23.09
CA GLY A 244 78.64 -31.23 23.57
C GLY A 244 78.82 -29.81 23.02
N CYS A 245 77.82 -29.24 22.36
CA CYS A 245 77.80 -27.84 21.98
C CYS A 245 77.73 -26.93 23.22
N GLU A 246 78.50 -25.83 23.22
CA GLU A 246 78.65 -24.92 24.37
C GLU A 246 78.20 -23.47 24.08
N SER A 247 77.75 -23.17 22.85
CA SER A 247 77.22 -21.85 22.49
C SER A 247 76.47 -21.87 21.15
N GLY A 248 75.32 -21.21 21.09
CA GLY A 248 74.54 -21.07 19.84
C GLY A 248 73.92 -22.37 19.34
N CYS A 249 73.68 -23.30 20.26
CA CYS A 249 73.10 -24.61 19.98
C CYS A 249 71.61 -24.45 19.68
N THR A 250 71.11 -25.16 18.67
CA THR A 250 69.72 -25.10 18.25
C THR A 250 68.86 -26.18 18.91
N THR A 251 69.50 -27.18 19.52
CA THR A 251 68.86 -28.35 20.13
C THR A 251 69.08 -28.45 21.65
N ASP A 252 69.39 -27.32 22.30
CA ASP A 252 69.39 -27.19 23.77
C ASP A 252 67.94 -27.06 24.26
N LEU A 253 67.42 -28.17 24.80
CA LEU A 253 66.04 -28.32 25.26
C LEU A 253 65.87 -27.89 26.71
N THR A 254 66.95 -27.88 27.50
CA THR A 254 66.94 -27.39 28.88
C THR A 254 67.02 -25.87 28.97
N GLY A 255 67.54 -25.22 27.93
CA GLY A 255 67.80 -23.79 27.86
C GLY A 255 68.98 -23.33 28.73
N ASP A 256 69.89 -24.24 29.10
CA ASP A 256 71.02 -23.96 29.99
C ASP A 256 72.28 -23.47 29.26
N GLY A 257 72.23 -23.44 27.93
CA GLY A 257 73.29 -23.00 27.02
C GLY A 257 74.15 -24.12 26.45
N PHE A 258 73.91 -25.37 26.85
CA PHE A 258 74.67 -26.55 26.42
C PHE A 258 73.75 -27.64 25.86
N VAL A 259 74.29 -28.50 24.99
CA VAL A 259 73.60 -29.75 24.61
C VAL A 259 74.30 -30.91 25.29
N ALA A 260 73.64 -31.49 26.28
CA ALA A 260 74.17 -32.53 27.14
C ALA A 260 73.20 -33.72 27.29
N VAL A 261 73.48 -34.59 28.26
CA VAL A 261 72.65 -35.77 28.53
C VAL A 261 71.24 -35.37 28.91
N ASP A 262 71.07 -34.23 29.60
CA ASP A 262 69.77 -33.79 30.08
C ASP A 262 68.82 -33.43 28.91
N ASP A 263 69.32 -32.83 27.82
CA ASP A 263 68.54 -32.57 26.60
C ASP A 263 68.12 -33.88 25.92
N VAL A 264 69.02 -34.85 25.84
CA VAL A 264 68.70 -36.19 25.32
C VAL A 264 67.62 -36.86 26.17
N LEU A 265 67.64 -36.68 27.49
CA LEU A 265 66.63 -37.25 28.39
C LEU A 265 65.28 -36.54 28.25
N ILE A 266 65.24 -35.23 28.00
CA ILE A 266 64.00 -34.51 27.69
C ILE A 266 63.38 -35.07 26.42
N LEU A 267 64.14 -35.18 25.33
CA LEU A 267 63.64 -35.75 24.08
C LEU A 267 63.18 -37.20 24.24
N LEU A 268 63.96 -38.02 24.96
CA LEU A 268 63.58 -39.42 25.21
C LEU A 268 62.37 -39.59 26.12
N SER A 269 62.04 -38.59 26.94
CA SER A 269 60.84 -38.63 27.80
C SER A 269 59.54 -38.63 26.98
N VAL A 270 59.60 -38.12 25.75
CA VAL A 270 58.49 -38.01 24.80
C VAL A 270 58.71 -38.83 23.51
N PHE A 271 59.76 -39.66 23.47
CA PHE A 271 60.12 -40.45 22.29
C PHE A 271 59.03 -41.46 21.90
N GLY A 272 58.70 -41.49 20.62
CA GLY A 272 57.64 -42.31 20.04
C GLY A 272 56.25 -41.65 20.08
N MET A 273 56.15 -40.40 20.54
CA MET A 273 54.92 -39.62 20.45
C MET A 273 54.70 -39.14 19.00
N SER A 274 53.44 -39.20 18.56
CA SER A 274 52.98 -38.63 17.30
C SER A 274 52.36 -37.27 17.58
N CYS A 275 52.73 -36.28 16.79
CA CYS A 275 52.46 -34.87 16.97
C CYS A 275 51.83 -34.37 15.65
N GLN A 276 50.58 -34.78 15.39
CA GLN A 276 49.79 -34.28 14.27
C GLN A 276 48.81 -33.22 14.76
#